data_AF-A0A7S4BSN0-F1
#
_entry.id   AF-A0A7S4BSN0-F1
#
_cell.length_a   1.000
_cell.length_b   1.000
_cell.length_c   1.000
_cell.angle_alpha   90.00
_cell.angle_beta   90.00
_cell.angle_gamma   90.00
#
_symmetry.space_group_name_H-M   'P 1'
#
loop_
_entity.id
_entity.type
_entity.pdbx_description
1 polymer ?
#
loop_
_entity_poly.entity_id
_entity_poly.type
_entity_poly.pdbx_seq_one_letter_code
_entity_poly.pdbx_strand_id
1 'polypeptide(L)'
;MRVALERSREYLARHIASARAINKPLLLEEFGLVRDGGRYDLRGSADRRHEFYSALIRQAAAAPEVFGITPWAWGGEGRPRVAGGWWAPRDDVIGDPPHELQGWYSIFDTDTATLQLLSLGFGLARTPAPPASPPAPPPPPDTRPLSPPPPPPP
;
A
#
# COMPACT_ATOMS: atom_id res chain seq x y z
N MET A 1 -5.74 -16.31 -11.51
CA MET A 1 -5.87 -16.00 -10.07
C MET A 1 -4.90 -16.81 -9.22
N ARG A 2 -4.97 -18.14 -9.21
CA ARG A 2 -4.10 -19.02 -8.39
C ARG A 2 -2.63 -18.58 -8.27
N VAL A 3 -1.93 -18.43 -9.40
CA VAL A 3 -0.50 -18.05 -9.41
C VAL A 3 -0.27 -16.67 -8.78
N ALA A 4 -1.14 -15.69 -9.05
CA ALA A 4 -1.03 -14.36 -8.45
C ALA A 4 -1.17 -14.42 -6.92
N LEU A 5 -2.16 -15.16 -6.43
CA LEU A 5 -2.36 -15.38 -4.98
C LEU A 5 -1.15 -16.06 -4.34
N GLU A 6 -0.65 -17.14 -4.93
CA GLU A 6 0.52 -17.86 -4.43
C GLU A 6 1.73 -16.93 -4.31
N ARG A 7 2.04 -16.19 -5.38
CA ARG A 7 3.15 -15.22 -5.38
C ARG A 7 2.97 -14.10 -4.38
N SER A 8 1.77 -13.54 -4.24
CA SER A 8 1.52 -12.47 -3.28
C SER A 8 1.58 -12.96 -1.84
N ARG A 9 1.11 -14.19 -1.55
CA ARG A 9 1.23 -14.81 -0.22
C ARG A 9 2.67 -15.12 0.15
N GLU A 10 3.45 -15.65 -0.79
CA GLU A 10 4.90 -15.83 -0.64
C GLU A 10 5.62 -14.50 -0.40
N TYR A 11 5.25 -13.45 -1.15
CA TYR A 11 5.81 -12.12 -1.00
C TYR A 11 5.55 -11.57 0.40
N LEU A 12 4.30 -11.59 0.87
CA LEU A 12 3.94 -11.13 2.20
C LEU A 12 4.62 -11.96 3.31
N ALA A 13 4.71 -13.28 3.14
CA ALA A 13 5.37 -14.16 4.12
C ALA A 13 6.86 -13.81 4.30
N ARG A 14 7.57 -13.49 3.21
CA ARG A 14 8.97 -13.05 3.28
C ARG A 14 9.11 -11.73 4.05
N HIS A 15 8.23 -10.76 3.82
CA HIS A 15 8.29 -9.47 4.51
C HIS A 15 7.92 -9.58 5.99
N ILE A 16 6.95 -10.45 6.34
CA ILE A 16 6.65 -10.78 7.73
C ILE A 16 7.87 -11.38 8.43
N ALA A 17 8.58 -12.32 7.78
CA ALA A 17 9.80 -12.90 8.33
C ALA A 17 10.90 -11.84 8.52
N SER A 18 11.07 -10.92 7.57
CA SER A 18 12.02 -9.80 7.71
C SER A 18 11.63 -8.85 8.85
N ALA A 19 10.36 -8.47 8.96
CA ALA A 19 9.85 -7.60 10.03
C ALA A 19 10.08 -8.21 11.42
N ARG A 20 9.83 -9.52 11.55
CA ARG A 20 10.16 -10.29 12.77
C ARG A 20 11.65 -10.26 13.08
N ALA A 21 12.50 -10.50 12.08
CA ALA A 21 13.95 -10.57 12.26
C ALA A 21 14.56 -9.24 12.74
N ILE A 22 14.00 -8.11 12.31
CA ILE A 22 14.47 -6.77 12.71
C ILE A 22 13.66 -6.15 13.86
N ASN A 23 12.68 -6.87 14.39
CA ASN A 23 11.76 -6.41 15.44
C ASN A 23 11.13 -5.03 15.13
N LYS A 24 10.62 -4.85 13.91
CA LYS A 24 9.90 -3.64 13.50
C LYS A 24 8.52 -3.98 12.96
N PRO A 25 7.51 -3.10 13.15
CA PRO A 25 6.18 -3.30 12.60
C PRO A 25 6.21 -3.27 11.06
N LEU A 26 5.36 -4.07 10.45
CA LEU A 26 5.11 -4.10 9.00
C LEU A 26 3.75 -3.48 8.70
N LEU A 27 3.73 -2.57 7.73
CA LEU A 27 2.52 -2.10 7.09
C LEU A 27 2.45 -2.73 5.70
N LEU A 28 1.33 -3.39 5.35
CA LEU A 28 1.08 -3.78 3.96
C LEU A 28 0.58 -2.54 3.23
N GLU A 29 1.52 -1.70 2.78
CA GLU A 29 1.21 -0.30 2.48
C GLU A 29 0.61 -0.05 1.09
N GLU A 30 0.83 -0.97 0.15
CA GLU A 30 0.23 -0.89 -1.18
C GLU A 30 -0.09 -2.28 -1.71
N PHE A 31 -1.35 -2.50 -2.08
CA PHE A 31 -1.79 -3.69 -2.79
C PHE A 31 -3.10 -3.38 -3.54
N GLY A 32 -3.22 -3.89 -4.76
CA GLY A 32 -4.34 -3.60 -5.63
C GLY A 32 -4.56 -4.72 -6.63
N LEU A 33 -5.80 -4.81 -7.14
CA LEU A 33 -6.10 -5.64 -8.29
C LEU A 33 -7.17 -4.94 -9.13
N VAL A 34 -7.01 -4.97 -10.45
CA VAL A 34 -8.00 -4.43 -11.39
C VAL A 34 -9.36 -5.15 -11.25
N ARG A 35 -10.44 -4.49 -11.65
CA ARG A 35 -11.77 -5.12 -11.77
C ARG A 35 -11.73 -6.27 -12.77
N ASP A 36 -12.73 -7.14 -12.71
CA ASP A 36 -12.81 -8.33 -13.55
C ASP A 36 -12.81 -7.97 -15.03
N GLY A 37 -12.10 -8.77 -15.83
CA GLY A 37 -11.93 -8.51 -17.26
C GLY A 37 -11.04 -7.31 -17.60
N GLY A 38 -10.30 -6.76 -16.63
CA GLY A 38 -9.44 -5.59 -16.87
C GLY A 38 -10.24 -4.30 -17.08
N ARG A 39 -11.42 -4.22 -16.47
CA ARG A 39 -12.35 -3.10 -16.65
C ARG A 39 -11.93 -1.91 -15.79
N TYR A 40 -12.07 -0.71 -16.36
CA TYR A 40 -11.82 0.56 -15.67
C TYR A 40 -13.12 1.25 -15.21
N ASP A 41 -14.26 0.83 -15.77
CA ASP A 41 -15.55 1.39 -15.41
C ASP A 41 -16.15 0.69 -14.19
N LEU A 42 -16.96 1.43 -13.43
CA LEU A 42 -17.56 0.98 -12.17
C LEU A 42 -18.60 -0.15 -12.36
N ARG A 43 -19.03 -0.45 -13.60
CA ARG A 43 -20.03 -1.51 -13.85
C ARG A 43 -19.41 -2.91 -13.89
N GLY A 44 -18.09 -3.03 -14.01
CA GLY A 44 -17.41 -4.33 -13.92
C GLY A 44 -17.53 -4.92 -12.51
N SER A 45 -17.58 -6.24 -12.37
CA SER A 45 -17.47 -6.90 -11.06
C SER A 45 -16.04 -6.79 -10.51
N ALA A 46 -15.89 -7.02 -9.20
CA ALA A 46 -14.59 -6.96 -8.52
C ALA A 46 -14.31 -8.28 -7.77
N ASP A 47 -14.85 -9.40 -8.24
CA ASP A 47 -14.85 -10.66 -7.50
C ASP A 47 -13.43 -11.20 -7.32
N ARG A 48 -12.60 -11.08 -8.36
CA ARG A 48 -11.18 -11.45 -8.27
C ARG A 48 -10.42 -10.54 -7.30
N ARG A 49 -10.77 -9.26 -7.24
CA ARG A 49 -10.20 -8.31 -6.26
C ARG A 49 -10.60 -8.73 -4.85
N HIS A 50 -11.85 -9.13 -4.65
CA HIS A 50 -12.34 -9.62 -3.35
C HIS A 50 -11.65 -10.90 -2.90
N GLU A 51 -11.45 -11.86 -3.80
CA GLU A 51 -10.67 -13.08 -3.52
C GLU A 51 -9.23 -12.73 -3.12
N PHE A 52 -8.60 -11.83 -3.88
CA PHE A 52 -7.24 -11.36 -3.64
C PHE A 52 -7.09 -10.64 -2.29
N TYR A 53 -7.94 -9.64 -2.03
CA TYR A 53 -7.94 -8.88 -0.78
C TYR A 53 -8.23 -9.77 0.41
N SER A 54 -9.21 -10.67 0.32
CA SER A 54 -9.55 -11.59 1.41
C SER A 54 -8.35 -12.47 1.80
N ALA A 55 -7.61 -12.99 0.82
CA ALA A 55 -6.44 -13.82 1.08
C ALA A 55 -5.33 -13.05 1.79
N LEU A 56 -5.00 -11.85 1.31
CA LEU A 56 -3.96 -11.01 1.91
C LEU A 56 -4.33 -10.50 3.29
N ILE A 57 -5.57 -10.03 3.48
CA ILE A 57 -6.06 -9.55 4.77
C ILE A 57 -6.05 -10.68 5.80
N ARG A 58 -6.48 -11.90 5.44
CA ARG A 58 -6.42 -13.06 6.35
C ARG A 58 -4.99 -13.41 6.76
N GLN A 59 -4.04 -13.36 5.82
CA GLN A 59 -2.63 -13.63 6.13
C GLN A 59 -2.03 -12.51 7.00
N ALA A 60 -2.34 -11.25 6.71
CA ALA A 60 -1.95 -10.10 7.54
C ALA A 60 -2.52 -10.22 8.96
N ALA A 61 -3.80 -10.57 9.10
CA ALA A 61 -4.48 -10.72 10.38
C ALA A 61 -3.83 -11.78 11.29
N ALA A 62 -3.31 -12.84 10.69
CA ALA A 62 -2.66 -13.94 11.40
C ALA A 62 -1.22 -13.61 11.84
N ALA A 63 -0.63 -12.53 11.36
CA ALA A 63 0.76 -12.17 11.62
C ALA A 63 0.86 -11.02 12.64
N PRO A 64 1.44 -11.25 13.84
CA PRO A 64 1.57 -10.19 14.84
C PRO A 64 2.51 -9.05 14.43
N GLU A 65 3.35 -9.28 13.41
CA GLU A 65 4.24 -8.28 12.83
C GLU A 65 3.50 -7.27 11.95
N VAL A 66 2.28 -7.58 11.49
CA VAL A 66 1.51 -6.69 10.62
C VAL A 66 0.61 -5.79 11.44
N PHE A 67 0.83 -4.48 11.31
CA PHE A 67 0.17 -3.44 12.12
C PHE A 67 -0.92 -2.70 11.35
N GLY A 68 -1.13 -3.04 10.08
CA GLY A 68 -2.18 -2.47 9.27
C GLY A 68 -2.03 -2.84 7.81
N ILE A 69 -2.96 -2.31 7.02
CA ILE A 69 -3.00 -2.43 5.56
C ILE A 69 -3.40 -1.08 5.00
N THR A 70 -2.94 -0.74 3.79
CA THR A 70 -3.47 0.37 3.00
C THR A 70 -3.64 -0.09 1.55
N PRO A 71 -4.87 -0.31 1.07
CA PRO A 71 -5.08 -0.73 -0.31
C PRO A 71 -4.79 0.43 -1.26
N TRP A 72 -4.20 0.10 -2.41
CA TRP A 72 -4.14 1.03 -3.54
C TRP A 72 -5.39 0.82 -4.40
N ALA A 73 -6.28 1.80 -4.55
CA ALA A 73 -6.27 3.13 -3.92
C ALA A 73 -7.68 3.66 -3.69
N TRP A 74 -7.83 4.74 -2.91
CA TRP A 74 -9.13 5.36 -2.62
C TRP A 74 -9.56 6.30 -3.75
N GLY A 75 -10.63 5.94 -4.47
CA GLY A 75 -11.28 6.81 -5.45
C GLY A 75 -12.44 7.62 -4.86
N GLY A 76 -13.06 7.13 -3.79
CA GLY A 76 -14.19 7.80 -3.13
C GLY A 76 -15.32 8.14 -4.08
N GLU A 77 -15.82 9.37 -3.98
CA GLU A 77 -16.95 9.88 -4.77
C GLU A 77 -16.54 10.29 -6.20
N GLY A 78 -15.23 10.43 -6.47
CA GLY A 78 -14.73 10.86 -7.78
C GLY A 78 -15.05 9.84 -8.87
N ARG A 79 -15.18 10.31 -10.11
CA ARG A 79 -15.43 9.45 -11.28
C ARG A 79 -14.49 9.77 -12.43
N PRO A 80 -13.93 8.75 -13.10
CA PRO A 80 -13.15 8.98 -14.30
C PRO A 80 -14.05 9.60 -15.37
N ARG A 81 -13.64 10.74 -15.95
CA ARG A 81 -14.34 11.35 -17.11
C ARG A 81 -14.47 10.36 -18.26
N VAL A 82 -13.40 9.61 -18.52
CA VAL A 82 -13.36 8.47 -19.44
C VAL A 82 -12.72 7.31 -18.70
N ALA A 83 -13.49 6.24 -18.47
CA ALA A 83 -12.97 5.02 -17.85
C ALA A 83 -11.81 4.46 -18.69
N GLY A 84 -10.65 4.26 -18.07
CA GLY A 84 -9.43 3.80 -18.74
C GLY A 84 -8.75 4.88 -19.58
N GLY A 85 -9.19 6.14 -19.46
CA GLY A 85 -8.50 7.30 -20.04
C GLY A 85 -7.41 7.84 -19.12
N TRP A 86 -6.64 8.79 -19.64
CA TRP A 86 -5.67 9.56 -18.85
C TRP A 86 -6.37 10.72 -18.14
N TRP A 87 -5.91 11.02 -16.92
CA TRP A 87 -6.37 12.19 -16.19
C TRP A 87 -6.02 13.48 -16.95
N ALA A 88 -6.93 14.44 -16.96
CA ALA A 88 -6.70 15.79 -17.48
C ALA A 88 -7.03 16.84 -16.41
N PRO A 89 -6.45 18.06 -16.51
CA PRO A 89 -6.83 19.16 -15.63
C PRO A 89 -8.34 19.34 -15.57
N ARG A 90 -8.87 19.43 -14.34
CA ARG A 90 -10.31 19.52 -13.98
C ARG A 90 -11.07 18.20 -13.97
N ASP A 91 -10.44 17.08 -14.29
CA ASP A 91 -11.01 15.76 -13.98
C ASP A 91 -10.98 15.53 -12.46
N ASP A 92 -11.95 14.77 -11.95
CA ASP A 92 -11.96 14.35 -10.55
C ASP A 92 -10.64 13.66 -10.19
N VAL A 93 -10.11 13.96 -9.00
CA VAL A 93 -8.97 13.24 -8.46
C VAL A 93 -9.48 11.95 -7.83
N ILE A 94 -9.00 10.81 -8.34
CA ILE A 94 -9.29 9.47 -7.81
C ILE A 94 -7.98 8.82 -7.34
N GLY A 95 -8.06 7.56 -6.92
CA GLY A 95 -6.92 6.83 -6.39
C GLY A 95 -5.85 6.49 -7.43
N ASP A 96 -6.22 6.48 -8.71
CA ASP A 96 -5.29 6.25 -9.82
C ASP A 96 -4.60 7.59 -10.21
N PRO A 97 -3.29 7.74 -9.97
CA PRO A 97 -2.56 8.98 -10.27
C PRO A 97 -2.55 9.29 -11.78
N PRO A 98 -2.18 10.52 -12.18
CA PRO A 98 -2.28 10.95 -13.59
C PRO A 98 -1.44 10.15 -14.61
N HIS A 99 -0.45 9.39 -14.14
CA HIS A 99 0.37 8.49 -14.97
C HIS A 99 -0.18 7.06 -15.03
N GLU A 100 -1.36 6.83 -14.44
CA GLU A 100 -2.14 5.59 -14.52
C GLU A 100 -3.50 5.84 -15.17
N LEU A 101 -4.06 4.78 -15.76
CA LEU A 101 -5.38 4.85 -16.38
C LEU A 101 -6.46 5.01 -15.31
N GLN A 102 -7.40 5.92 -15.55
CA GLN A 102 -8.38 6.32 -14.54
C GLN A 102 -9.45 5.22 -14.36
N GLY A 103 -9.57 4.69 -13.14
CA GLY A 103 -10.42 3.55 -12.77
C GLY A 103 -9.70 2.20 -12.72
N TRP A 104 -8.37 2.17 -12.79
CA TRP A 104 -7.60 0.93 -12.85
C TRP A 104 -7.61 0.17 -11.53
N TYR A 105 -7.23 0.81 -10.43
CA TYR A 105 -7.18 0.25 -9.09
C TYR A 105 -8.09 0.97 -8.10
N SER A 106 -8.58 2.17 -8.42
CA SER A 106 -9.52 2.91 -7.57
C SER A 106 -10.63 2.04 -6.98
N ILE A 107 -10.87 2.27 -5.69
CA ILE A 107 -11.99 1.75 -4.91
C ILE A 107 -12.94 2.93 -4.68
N PHE A 108 -14.15 2.82 -5.22
CA PHE A 108 -15.13 3.89 -5.15
C PHE A 108 -16.04 3.73 -3.93
N ASP A 109 -16.70 4.82 -3.53
CA ASP A 109 -17.72 4.84 -2.48
C ASP A 109 -18.86 3.82 -2.70
N THR A 110 -19.12 3.47 -3.97
CA THR A 110 -20.13 2.49 -4.37
C THR A 110 -19.63 1.03 -4.37
N ASP A 111 -18.35 0.76 -4.17
CA ASP A 111 -17.77 -0.59 -4.09
C ASP A 111 -18.03 -1.26 -2.73
N THR A 112 -19.29 -1.30 -2.30
CA THR A 112 -19.74 -1.71 -0.96
C THR A 112 -19.12 -3.02 -0.45
N ALA A 113 -19.07 -4.06 -1.28
CA ALA A 113 -18.45 -5.34 -0.92
C ALA A 113 -16.93 -5.21 -0.66
N THR A 114 -16.23 -4.38 -1.46
CA THR A 114 -14.81 -4.08 -1.24
C THR A 114 -14.63 -3.33 0.08
N LEU A 115 -15.48 -2.32 0.35
CA LEU A 115 -15.42 -1.55 1.60
C LEU A 115 -15.67 -2.40 2.84
N GLN A 116 -16.61 -3.35 2.77
CA GLN A 116 -16.88 -4.31 3.85
C GLN A 116 -15.65 -5.19 4.14
N LEU A 117 -14.98 -5.70 3.08
CA LEU A 117 -13.74 -6.47 3.26
C LEU A 117 -12.62 -5.63 3.88
N LEU A 118 -12.47 -4.37 3.46
CA LEU A 118 -11.44 -3.48 3.98
C LEU A 118 -11.70 -3.08 5.43
N SER A 119 -12.97 -2.92 5.84
CA SER A 119 -13.32 -2.67 7.25
C SER A 119 -12.79 -3.77 8.18
N LEU A 120 -12.86 -5.04 7.76
CA LEU A 120 -12.25 -6.15 8.51
C LEU A 120 -10.73 -6.02 8.61
N GLY A 121 -10.09 -5.58 7.53
CA GLY A 121 -8.63 -5.40 7.46
C GLY A 121 -8.12 -4.19 8.24
N PHE A 122 -8.84 -3.07 8.25
CA PHE A 122 -8.49 -1.91 9.08
C PHE A 122 -8.67 -2.18 10.57
N GLY A 123 -9.53 -3.14 10.94
CA GLY A 123 -9.62 -3.66 12.30
C GLY A 123 -8.31 -4.31 12.81
N LEU A 124 -7.33 -4.55 11.93
CA LEU A 124 -6.00 -5.03 12.30
C LEU A 124 -5.08 -3.93 12.84
N ALA A 125 -5.48 -2.65 12.74
CA ALA A 125 -4.68 -1.54 13.22
C ALA A 125 -4.29 -1.75 14.69
N ARG A 126 -3.01 -2.01 14.92
CA ARG A 126 -2.42 -2.21 16.25
C ARG A 126 -1.54 -1.01 16.55
N THR A 127 -1.38 -0.72 17.84
CA THR A 127 -0.33 0.21 18.29
C THR A 127 0.91 -0.63 18.61
N PRO A 128 2.06 -0.38 17.96
CA PRO A 128 3.31 -1.01 18.35
C PRO A 128 3.59 -0.75 19.82
N ALA A 129 4.05 -1.76 20.56
CA ALA A 129 4.62 -1.52 21.86
C ALA A 129 5.81 -0.55 21.68
N PRO A 130 6.01 0.41 22.62
CA PRO A 130 7.20 1.24 22.59
C PRO A 130 8.45 0.35 22.59
N PRO A 131 9.56 0.79 21.95
CA PRO A 131 10.78 0.01 21.93
C PRO A 131 11.26 -0.24 23.36
N ALA A 132 11.81 -1.44 23.62
CA ALA A 132 12.25 -1.85 24.95
C ALA A 132 13.29 -0.90 25.59
N SER A 133 14.02 -0.15 24.75
CA SER A 133 14.91 0.93 25.15
C SER A 133 14.75 2.12 24.19
N PRO A 134 14.87 3.38 24.68
CA PRO A 134 14.96 4.54 23.80
C PRO A 134 16.18 4.39 22.86
N PRO A 135 16.11 4.94 21.62
CA PRO A 135 17.26 4.95 20.73
C PRO A 135 18.45 5.60 21.43
N ALA A 136 19.65 5.08 21.18
CA ALA A 136 20.87 5.72 21.67
C ALA A 136 20.88 7.19 21.23
N PRO A 137 21.35 8.12 22.09
CA PRO A 137 21.50 9.50 21.68
C PRO A 137 22.34 9.56 20.39
N PRO A 138 22.07 10.53 19.50
CA PRO A 138 22.92 10.71 18.33
C PRO A 138 24.37 10.87 18.79
N PRO A 139 25.35 10.36 18.01
CA PRO A 139 26.74 10.60 18.32
C PRO A 139 26.96 12.12 18.45
N PRO A 140 27.91 12.56 19.30
CA PRO A 140 28.26 13.97 19.37
C PRO A 140 28.59 14.49 17.97
N PRO A 141 28.30 15.78 17.68
CA PRO A 141 28.65 16.37 16.40
C PRO A 141 30.13 16.14 16.11
N ASP A 142 30.44 15.83 14.85
CA ASP A 142 31.81 15.63 14.43
C ASP A 142 32.61 16.93 14.65
N THR A 143 33.48 16.92 15.66
CA THR A 143 34.33 18.08 16.00
C THR A 143 35.60 18.13 15.16
N ARG A 144 35.78 17.19 14.22
CA ARG A 144 36.91 17.23 13.30
C ARG A 144 36.84 18.52 12.46
N PRO A 145 37.96 19.22 12.27
CA PRO A 145 38.02 20.34 11.35
C PRO A 145 37.54 19.88 9.97
N LEU A 146 36.69 20.68 9.33
CA LEU A 146 36.37 20.47 7.91
C LEU A 146 37.68 20.42 7.13
N SER A 147 37.83 19.45 6.23
CA SER A 147 38.95 19.45 5.31
C SER A 147 38.98 20.78 4.56
N PRO A 148 40.17 21.38 4.34
CA PRO A 148 40.27 22.59 3.54
C PRO A 148 39.68 22.33 2.15
N PRO A 149 39.05 23.35 1.52
CA PRO A 149 38.54 23.20 0.17
C PRO A 149 39.68 22.77 -0.77
N PRO A 150 39.37 21.98 -1.82
CA PRO A 150 40.36 21.66 -2.84
C PRO A 150 40.89 22.96 -3.48
N PRO A 151 42.15 22.97 -3.94
CA PRO A 151 42.68 24.11 -4.68
C PRO A 151 41.82 24.37 -5.93
N PRO A 152 41.71 25.63 -6.39
CA PRO A 152 41.03 25.92 -7.64
C PRO A 152 41.71 25.17 -8.80
N PRO A 153 40.95 24.77 -9.84
CA PRO A 153 41.52 24.18 -11.05
C PRO A 153 42.52 25.16 -11.71
N PRO A 154 43.51 24.64 -12.45
CA PRO A 154 44.48 25.46 -13.18
C PRO A 154 43.82 26.33 -14.26
#